data_AF-A0A2V8IHM1-F1
#
_entry.id   AF-A0A2V8IHM1-F1
#
_cell.length_a   1.000
_cell.length_b   1.000
_cell.length_c   1.000
_cell.angle_alpha   90.00
_cell.angle_beta   90.00
_cell.angle_gamma   90.00
#
_symmetry.space_group_name_H-M   'P 1'
#
loop_
_entity.id
_entity.type
_entity.pdbx_description
1 polymer ?
#
loop_
_entity_poly.entity_id
_entity_poly.type
_entity_poly.pdbx_seq_one_letter_code
_entity_poly.pdbx_strand_id
1 'polypeptide(L)'
;MSHHLALFWIMLRAALLSTTGTGNLPIVHQDLLSRGWATDRQFAEALAIGQISPGPTGLWVISLAYFVGGLRGAALTLIAIALPPLLVLVLVHG
;
A
#
# COMPACT_ATOMS: atom_id res chain seq x y z
N MET A 1 3.54 15.64 -11.35
CA MET A 1 3.35 14.43 -12.19
C MET A 1 4.22 13.25 -11.76
N SER A 2 5.27 13.43 -10.93
CA SER A 2 6.18 12.37 -10.48
C SER A 2 5.79 11.63 -9.18
N HIS A 3 4.89 12.18 -8.35
CA HIS A 3 4.55 11.60 -7.04
C HIS A 3 3.70 10.32 -7.12
N HIS A 4 2.78 10.25 -8.09
CA HIS A 4 1.83 9.13 -8.20
C HIS A 4 2.50 7.84 -8.71
N LEU A 5 3.48 7.95 -9.60
CA LEU A 5 4.20 6.81 -10.15
C LEU A 5 5.12 6.16 -9.11
N ALA A 6 5.77 6.99 -8.29
CA ALA A 6 6.59 6.53 -7.18
C ALA A 6 5.74 5.81 -6.11
N LEU A 7 4.56 6.35 -5.77
CA LEU A 7 3.61 5.68 -4.87
C LEU A 7 3.20 4.31 -5.41
N PHE A 8 2.83 4.24 -6.70
CA PHE A 8 2.49 2.98 -7.33
C PHE A 8 3.63 1.96 -7.23
N TRP A 9 4.86 2.37 -7.52
CA TRP A 9 6.02 1.46 -7.48
C TRP A 9 6.36 0.98 -6.07
N ILE A 10 6.31 1.87 -5.07
CA ILE A 10 6.55 1.52 -3.66
C ILE A 10 5.49 0.52 -3.19
N MET A 11 4.22 0.76 -3.50
CA MET A 11 3.12 -0.12 -3.11
C MET A 11 3.16 -1.48 -3.84
N LEU A 12 3.54 -1.50 -5.12
CA LEU A 12 3.69 -2.73 -5.89
C LEU A 12 4.83 -3.58 -5.32
N ARG A 13 5.98 -2.97 -5.02
CA ARG A 13 7.12 -3.64 -4.38
C ARG A 13 6.74 -4.16 -2.99
N ALA A 14 6.04 -3.35 -2.22
CA ALA A 14 5.55 -3.72 -0.91
C ALA A 14 4.58 -4.92 -0.99
N ALA A 15 3.67 -4.94 -1.97
CA ALA A 15 2.75 -6.06 -2.19
C ALA A 15 3.48 -7.35 -2.62
N LEU A 16 4.49 -7.25 -3.50
CA LEU A 16 5.27 -8.39 -3.98
C LEU A 16 6.19 -9.00 -2.91
N LEU A 17 6.74 -8.17 -2.02
CA LEU A 17 7.71 -8.59 -1.02
C LEU A 17 7.08 -8.91 0.35
N SER A 18 5.80 -8.61 0.53
CA SER A 18 5.11 -8.87 1.81
C SER A 18 4.45 -10.23 1.79
N THR A 19 4.98 -11.13 2.59
CA THR A 19 4.43 -12.47 2.84
C THR A 19 3.30 -12.46 3.87
N THR A 20 3.13 -11.35 4.61
CA THR A 20 2.09 -11.14 5.62
C THR A 20 1.43 -9.78 5.43
N GLY A 21 0.18 -9.60 5.86
CA GLY A 21 -0.58 -8.34 5.70
C GLY A 21 0.04 -7.10 6.37
N THR A 22 1.04 -7.27 7.23
CA THR A 22 1.77 -6.18 7.91
C THR A 22 3.26 -6.13 7.55
N GLY A 23 3.79 -7.11 6.80
CA GLY A 23 5.21 -7.19 6.43
C GLY A 23 5.72 -6.03 5.56
N ASN A 24 4.80 -5.31 4.96
CA ASN A 24 4.99 -4.13 4.12
C ASN A 24 5.25 -2.85 4.93
N LEU A 25 4.93 -2.86 6.23
CA LEU A 25 5.00 -1.68 7.10
C LEU A 25 6.40 -1.04 7.15
N PRO A 26 7.52 -1.77 7.37
CA PRO A 26 8.84 -1.15 7.49
C PRO A 26 9.32 -0.52 6.17
N ILE A 27 9.03 -1.19 5.05
CA ILE A 27 9.43 -0.73 3.70
C ILE A 27 8.70 0.56 3.34
N VAL A 28 7.38 0.57 3.55
CA VAL A 28 6.52 1.72 3.26
C VAL A 28 6.82 2.87 4.22
N HIS A 29 7.06 2.57 5.50
CA HIS A 29 7.43 3.56 6.53
C HIS A 29 8.73 4.27 6.19
N GLN A 30 9.79 3.53 5.88
CA GLN A 30 11.08 4.09 5.50
C GLN A 30 11.00 4.93 4.21
N ASP A 31 10.34 4.43 3.16
CA ASP A 31 10.27 5.11 1.87
C ASP A 31 9.41 6.38 1.89
N LEU A 32 8.30 6.42 2.65
CA LEU A 32 7.45 7.60 2.70
C LEU A 32 7.94 8.66 3.69
N LEU A 33 8.53 8.29 4.82
CA LEU A 33 9.12 9.25 5.75
C LEU A 33 10.37 9.91 5.19
N SER A 34 11.25 9.15 4.53
CA SER A 34 12.45 9.71 3.89
C SER A 34 12.14 10.73 2.80
N ARG A 35 10.97 10.62 2.17
CA ARG A 35 10.46 11.57 1.17
C ARG A 35 9.63 12.71 1.75
N GLY A 36 9.32 12.67 3.06
CA GLY A 36 8.43 13.62 3.73
C GLY A 36 6.99 13.54 3.24
N TRP A 37 6.57 12.42 2.67
CA TRP A 37 5.25 12.24 2.05
C TRP A 37 4.20 11.75 3.04
N ALA A 38 4.63 11.14 4.15
CA ALA A 38 3.77 10.72 5.24
C ALA A 38 4.44 11.00 6.59
N THR A 39 3.64 11.06 7.65
CA THR A 39 4.07 11.24 9.03
C THR A 39 3.73 10.01 9.88
N ASP A 40 4.45 9.77 10.98
CA ASP A 40 4.14 8.68 11.92
C ASP A 40 2.68 8.71 12.40
N ARG A 41 2.10 9.90 12.54
CA ARG A 41 0.69 10.06 12.87
C ARG A 41 -0.24 9.47 11.80
N GLN A 42 0.03 9.75 10.52
CA GLN A 42 -0.75 9.19 9.41
C GLN A 42 -0.60 7.67 9.31
N PHE A 43 0.57 7.12 9.65
CA PHE A 43 0.75 5.67 9.76
C PHE A 43 -0.09 5.07 10.88
N ALA A 44 -0.07 5.66 12.08
CA ALA A 44 -0.87 5.19 13.20
C ALA A 44 -2.38 5.26 12.90
N GLU A 45 -2.84 6.36 12.29
CA GLU A 45 -4.24 6.52 11.87
C GLU A 45 -4.63 5.50 10.79
N ALA A 46 -3.78 5.28 9.77
CA ALA A 46 -4.03 4.28 8.73
C ALA A 46 -4.10 2.85 9.29
N LEU A 47 -3.18 2.50 10.19
CA LEU A 47 -3.18 1.20 10.88
C LEU A 47 -4.45 1.02 11.72
N ALA A 48 -4.85 2.03 12.49
CA ALA A 48 -6.09 1.99 13.26
C ALA A 48 -7.31 1.76 12.36
N ILE A 49 -7.41 2.46 11.23
CA ILE A 49 -8.46 2.26 10.24
C ILE A 49 -8.44 0.81 9.71
N GLY A 50 -7.25 0.29 9.39
CA GLY A 50 -7.10 -1.10 8.92
C GLY A 50 -7.49 -2.16 9.94
N GLN A 51 -7.28 -1.92 11.24
CA GLN A 51 -7.68 -2.85 12.30
C GLN A 51 -9.20 -2.82 12.59
N ILE A 52 -9.83 -1.65 12.41
CA ILE A 52 -11.28 -1.49 12.61
C ILE A 52 -12.06 -1.97 11.39
N SER A 53 -11.47 -1.88 10.19
CA SER A 53 -12.13 -2.27 8.94
C SER A 53 -12.20 -3.80 8.84
N PRO A 54 -13.38 -4.40 8.61
CA PRO A 54 -13.50 -5.82 8.34
C PRO A 54 -12.84 -6.14 7.00
N GLY A 55 -11.80 -6.98 6.99
CA GLY A 55 -11.11 -7.37 5.77
C GLY A 55 -9.66 -7.83 6.00
N PRO A 56 -8.89 -8.00 4.91
CA PRO A 56 -7.47 -8.33 5.00
C PRO A 56 -6.70 -7.28 5.81
N THR A 57 -5.88 -7.74 6.74
CA THR A 57 -5.10 -6.87 7.65
C THR A 57 -4.24 -5.85 6.90
N GLY A 58 -3.89 -6.10 5.64
CA GLY A 58 -3.07 -5.22 4.80
C GLY A 58 -3.79 -4.04 4.13
N LEU A 59 -5.11 -3.89 4.28
CA LEU A 59 -5.84 -2.79 3.63
C LEU A 59 -5.48 -1.39 4.15
N TRP A 60 -4.82 -1.28 5.31
CA TRP A 60 -4.34 -0.02 5.88
C TRP A 60 -3.45 0.79 4.92
N VAL A 61 -2.72 0.13 4.00
CA VAL A 61 -1.86 0.80 3.02
C VAL A 61 -2.65 1.65 2.03
N ILE A 62 -3.91 1.29 1.74
CA ILE A 62 -4.81 2.08 0.88
C ILE A 62 -5.21 3.37 1.61
N SER A 63 -5.55 3.27 2.90
CA SER A 63 -5.86 4.41 3.76
C SER A 63 -4.65 5.33 3.90
N LEU A 64 -3.44 4.77 4.06
CA LEU A 64 -2.21 5.56 4.08
C LEU A 64 -1.98 6.28 2.74
N ALA A 65 -2.13 5.58 1.61
CA ALA A 65 -1.96 6.17 0.29
C ALA A 65 -2.99 7.26 -0.01
N TYR A 66 -4.18 7.19 0.60
CA TYR A 66 -5.15 8.28 0.58
C TYR A 66 -4.63 9.54 1.29
N PHE A 67 -3.99 9.41 2.46
CA PHE A 67 -3.41 10.55 3.16
C PHE A 67 -2.26 11.22 2.39
N VAL A 68 -1.57 10.46 1.54
CA VAL A 68 -0.41 10.94 0.78
C VAL A 68 -0.79 11.51 -0.59
N GLY A 69 -1.73 10.86 -1.28
CA GLY A 69 -2.05 11.15 -2.68
C GLY A 69 -3.54 11.28 -2.99
N GLY A 70 -4.39 11.36 -1.96
CA GLY A 70 -5.84 11.41 -2.08
C GLY A 70 -6.45 10.19 -2.77
N LEU A 71 -7.61 10.37 -3.40
CA LEU A 71 -8.30 9.31 -4.15
C LEU A 71 -7.42 8.64 -5.21
N ARG A 72 -6.53 9.41 -5.86
CA ARG A 72 -5.61 8.89 -6.88
C ARG A 72 -4.55 7.97 -6.27
N GLY A 73 -3.99 8.34 -5.12
CA GLY A 73 -3.03 7.50 -4.38
C GLY A 73 -3.66 6.20 -3.91
N ALA A 74 -4.89 6.28 -3.38
CA ALA A 74 -5.66 5.10 -2.96
C ALA A 74 -5.96 4.15 -4.13
N ALA A 75 -6.44 4.68 -5.26
CA ALA A 75 -6.76 3.88 -6.45
C ALA A 75 -5.52 3.18 -7.03
N LEU A 76 -4.39 3.89 -7.13
CA LEU A 76 -3.13 3.29 -7.59
C LEU A 76 -2.64 2.19 -6.66
N THR A 77 -2.78 2.38 -5.36
CA THR A 77 -2.40 1.39 -4.35
C THR A 77 -3.28 0.16 -4.43
N LEU A 78 -4.59 0.33 -4.60
CA LEU A 78 -5.53 -0.77 -4.80
C LEU A 78 -5.14 -1.63 -6.02
N ILE A 79 -4.81 -0.99 -7.14
CA ILE A 79 -4.35 -1.70 -8.35
C ILE A 79 -3.02 -2.42 -8.06
N ALA A 80 -2.07 -1.75 -7.40
CA ALA A 80 -0.76 -2.32 -7.10
C ALA A 80 -0.83 -3.57 -6.20
N ILE A 81 -1.75 -3.60 -5.22
CA ILE A 81 -1.93 -4.77 -4.34
C ILE A 81 -2.75 -5.90 -5.00
N ALA A 82 -3.64 -5.56 -5.94
CA ALA A 82 -4.48 -6.54 -6.64
C ALA A 82 -3.73 -7.24 -7.78
N LEU A 83 -2.70 -6.61 -8.34
CA LEU A 83 -1.97 -7.12 -9.49
C LEU A 83 -1.24 -8.46 -9.23
N PRO A 84 -0.49 -8.65 -8.12
CA PRO A 84 0.20 -9.91 -7.84
C PRO A 84 -0.69 -11.16 -7.79
N PRO A 85 -1.81 -11.19 -7.02
CA PRO A 85 -2.66 -12.38 -7.00
C PRO A 85 -3.33 -12.64 -8.36
N LEU A 86 -3.67 -11.60 -9.13
CA LEU A 86 -4.19 -11.76 -10.49
C LEU A 86 -3.16 -12.38 -11.44
N LEU A 87 -1.90 -11.94 -11.37
CA LEU A 87 -0.82 -12.53 -12.17
C LEU A 87 -0.59 -14.00 -11.83
N VAL A 88 -0.60 -14.35 -10.54
CA VAL A 88 -0.48 -15.75 -10.09
C VAL A 88 -1.65 -16.58 -10.62
N LEU A 89 -2.88 -16.07 -10.55
CA LEU A 89 -4.05 -16.77 -11.06
C LEU A 89 -3.92 -17.09 -12.56
N VAL A 90 -3.54 -16.10 -13.37
CA VAL A 90 -3.32 -16.26 -14.82
C VAL A 90 -2.18 -17.24 -15.11
N LEU A 91 -1.10 -17.20 -14.32
CA LEU A 91 0.04 -18.11 -14.52
C LEU A 91 -0.31 -19.57 -14.17
N VAL A 92 -1.15 -19.80 -13.16
CA VAL A 92 -1.50 -21.15 -12.69
C VAL A 92 -2.60 -21.79 -13.53
N HIS A 93 -3.55 -21.01 -14.06
CA HIS A 93 -4.73 -21.50 -14.79
C HIS A 93 -4.73 -21.16 -16.29
N GLY A 94 -3.69 -20.49 -16.79
CA GLY A 94 -3.54 -20.09 -18.20
C GLY A 94 -2.70 -21.04 -19.03
#